data_AF-A0A932VLD5-F1
#
_entry.id   AF-A0A932VLD5-F1
#
_cell.length_a   1.000
_cell.length_b   1.000
_cell.length_c   1.000
_cell.angle_alpha   90.00
_cell.angle_beta   90.00
_cell.angle_gamma   90.00
#
_symmetry.space_group_name_H-M   'P 1'
#
loop_
_entity.id
_entity.type
_entity.pdbx_description
1 polymer ?
#
loop_
_entity_poly.entity_id
_entity_poly.type
_entity_poly.pdbx_seq_one_letter_code
_entity_poly.pdbx_strand_id
1 'polypeptide(L)'
;MSKIHYFQRYSSRENTVTNNTLQLIARIYDYSTSQASRLLSDLTGEQVEIGVNINQQEQGKSSVPDGAILQRGFKILIEAKVDAKVDVNQLINHAESFDNEPQKILLLLTSQNVGSEKEEAIRSQIRDRASGVIFKNITFEDICKMVRPLFKEHEYEMCAMIEDYIEYCNDAKLNDQSQYLMRVVPCGQSYELNKKYGIYFQPQDRGYTQHSYIGIYTSVR
;
A
#
# COMPACT_ATOMS: atom_id res chain seq x y z
N MET A 1 -18.22 7.09 24.31
CA MET A 1 -18.13 5.62 24.44
C MET A 1 -16.76 5.21 23.94
N SER A 2 -16.02 4.38 24.67
CA SER A 2 -14.73 3.85 24.21
C SER A 2 -14.98 2.97 22.98
N LYS A 3 -14.52 3.42 21.81
CA LYS A 3 -14.59 2.64 20.56
C LYS A 3 -13.62 1.47 20.71
N ILE A 4 -14.09 0.25 20.48
CA ILE A 4 -13.21 -0.93 20.41
C ILE A 4 -12.48 -0.83 19.07
N HIS A 5 -11.14 -0.81 19.13
CA HIS A 5 -10.29 -0.79 17.95
C HIS A 5 -9.95 -2.23 17.53
N TYR A 6 -9.98 -2.48 16.23
CA TYR A 6 -9.55 -3.75 15.63
C TYR A 6 -8.02 -3.83 15.50
N PHE A 7 -7.35 -2.69 15.33
CA PHE A 7 -5.90 -2.62 15.07
C PHE A 7 -5.10 -2.03 16.25
N GLN A 8 -3.91 -2.60 16.49
CA GLN A 8 -3.03 -2.17 17.59
C GLN A 8 -2.39 -0.81 17.28
N ARG A 9 -2.37 0.08 18.27
CA ARG A 9 -1.80 1.45 18.13
C ARG A 9 -0.51 1.68 18.92
N TYR A 10 -0.10 0.72 19.76
CA TYR A 10 1.00 0.88 20.72
C TYR A 10 2.07 -0.20 20.54
N SER A 11 3.12 0.06 19.73
CA SER A 11 4.38 -0.72 19.67
C SER A 11 5.35 -0.11 18.64
N SER A 12 6.52 -0.74 18.40
CA SER A 12 7.50 -0.30 17.41
C SER A 12 6.87 -0.10 16.02
N ARG A 13 7.11 1.07 15.42
CA ARG A 13 6.28 1.61 14.33
C ARG A 13 6.18 0.66 13.12
N GLU A 14 7.30 0.11 12.63
CA GLU A 14 7.29 -0.74 11.43
C GLU A 14 6.65 -2.12 11.66
N ASN A 15 7.03 -2.85 12.72
CA ASN A 15 6.44 -4.16 13.02
C ASN A 15 4.94 -4.08 13.28
N THR A 16 4.49 -3.00 13.95
CA THR A 16 3.06 -2.76 14.19
C THR A 16 2.31 -2.58 12.88
N VAL A 17 2.90 -1.84 11.94
CA VAL A 17 2.31 -1.58 10.62
C VAL A 17 2.23 -2.85 9.79
N THR A 18 3.28 -3.65 9.75
CA THR A 18 3.26 -4.96 9.08
C THR A 18 2.18 -5.85 9.68
N ASN A 19 2.15 -5.99 11.01
CA ASN A 19 1.18 -6.86 11.70
C ASN A 19 -0.27 -6.41 11.47
N ASN A 20 -0.56 -5.11 11.55
CA ASN A 20 -1.91 -4.60 11.31
C ASN A 20 -2.34 -4.81 9.86
N THR A 21 -1.41 -4.66 8.90
CA THR A 21 -1.71 -4.93 7.47
C THR A 21 -1.99 -6.42 7.25
N LEU A 22 -1.19 -7.31 7.86
CA LEU A 22 -1.44 -8.75 7.81
C LEU A 22 -2.77 -9.13 8.46
N GLN A 23 -3.11 -8.51 9.59
CA GLN A 23 -4.38 -8.71 10.27
C GLN A 23 -5.56 -8.28 9.41
N LEU A 24 -5.46 -7.15 8.70
CA LEU A 24 -6.48 -6.69 7.76
C LEU A 24 -6.72 -7.75 6.67
N ILE A 25 -5.65 -8.23 6.04
CA ILE A 25 -5.73 -9.26 4.99
C ILE A 25 -6.34 -10.55 5.54
N ALA A 26 -5.90 -11.00 6.72
CA ALA A 26 -6.41 -12.21 7.36
C ALA A 26 -7.92 -12.12 7.64
N ARG A 27 -8.39 -11.00 8.18
CA ARG A 27 -9.82 -10.79 8.46
C ARG A 27 -10.66 -10.75 7.19
N ILE A 28 -10.15 -10.14 6.12
CA ILE A 28 -10.82 -10.13 4.80
C ILE A 28 -10.89 -11.55 4.24
N TYR A 29 -9.80 -12.33 4.35
CA TYR A 29 -9.76 -13.73 3.94
C TYR A 29 -10.76 -14.60 4.69
N ASP A 30 -10.79 -14.50 6.02
CA ASP A 30 -11.69 -15.28 6.88
C ASP A 30 -13.16 -15.00 6.57
N TYR A 31 -13.48 -13.76 6.23
CA TYR A 31 -14.83 -13.35 5.88
C TYR A 31 -15.19 -13.73 4.43
N SER A 32 -14.29 -13.52 3.47
CA SER A 32 -14.55 -13.79 2.06
C SER A 32 -13.25 -14.01 1.26
N THR A 33 -13.03 -15.26 0.85
CA THR A 33 -11.89 -15.64 -0.01
C THR A 33 -11.92 -14.94 -1.37
N SER A 34 -13.09 -14.65 -1.93
CA SER A 34 -13.21 -13.91 -3.19
C SER A 34 -12.79 -12.45 -3.04
N GLN A 35 -13.15 -11.80 -1.93
CA GLN A 35 -12.70 -10.43 -1.65
C GLN A 35 -11.22 -10.37 -1.31
N ALA A 36 -10.68 -11.38 -0.61
CA ALA A 36 -9.24 -11.50 -0.39
C ALA A 36 -8.48 -11.72 -1.70
N SER A 37 -8.98 -12.59 -2.58
CA SER A 37 -8.42 -12.80 -3.92
C SER A 37 -8.41 -11.50 -4.73
N ARG A 38 -9.52 -10.75 -4.71
CA ARG A 38 -9.61 -9.42 -5.34
C ARG A 38 -8.60 -8.44 -4.76
N LEU A 39 -8.55 -8.29 -3.44
CA LEU A 39 -7.61 -7.39 -2.77
C LEU A 39 -6.16 -7.73 -3.10
N LEU A 40 -5.76 -9.00 -2.97
CA LEU A 40 -4.40 -9.42 -3.28
C LEU A 40 -4.08 -9.22 -4.77
N SER A 41 -5.05 -9.43 -5.66
CA SER A 41 -4.84 -9.16 -7.08
C SER A 41 -4.62 -7.66 -7.34
N ASP A 42 -5.43 -6.80 -6.73
CA ASP A 42 -5.31 -5.34 -6.84
C ASP A 42 -3.98 -4.83 -6.25
N LEU A 43 -3.55 -5.38 -5.11
CA LEU A 43 -2.28 -5.02 -4.45
C LEU A 43 -1.06 -5.44 -5.26
N THR A 44 -1.11 -6.62 -5.87
CA THR A 44 0.04 -7.21 -6.55
C THR A 44 0.12 -6.82 -8.02
N GLY A 45 -1.01 -6.43 -8.62
CA GLY A 45 -1.15 -6.21 -10.06
C GLY A 45 -1.18 -7.53 -10.86
N GLU A 46 -1.28 -8.67 -10.17
CA GLU A 46 -1.26 -10.00 -10.74
C GLU A 46 -2.52 -10.75 -10.34
N GLN A 47 -2.94 -11.73 -11.13
CA GLN A 47 -4.08 -12.54 -10.73
C GLN A 47 -3.67 -13.45 -9.56
N VAL A 48 -4.29 -13.25 -8.39
CA VAL A 48 -4.09 -14.09 -7.20
C VAL A 48 -5.38 -14.86 -6.94
N GLU A 49 -5.41 -16.13 -7.34
CA GLU A 49 -6.56 -17.01 -7.15
C GLU A 49 -6.49 -17.68 -5.77
N ILE A 50 -7.59 -17.57 -5.01
CA ILE A 50 -7.75 -18.26 -3.73
C ILE A 50 -8.88 -19.28 -3.88
N GLY A 51 -8.59 -20.52 -3.53
CA GLY A 51 -9.57 -21.61 -3.51
C GLY A 51 -9.21 -22.75 -4.45
N VAL A 52 -10.14 -23.70 -4.53
CA VAL A 52 -9.96 -24.95 -5.28
C VAL A 52 -10.56 -24.81 -6.68
N ASN A 53 -9.76 -25.15 -7.69
CA ASN A 53 -10.16 -25.33 -9.08
C ASN A 53 -10.43 -26.82 -9.34
N ILE A 54 -11.60 -27.14 -9.87
CA ILE A 54 -12.00 -28.51 -10.20
C ILE A 54 -12.16 -28.60 -11.72
N ASN A 55 -11.30 -29.39 -12.36
CA ASN A 55 -11.30 -29.59 -13.80
C ASN A 55 -11.70 -31.04 -14.13
N GLN A 56 -12.52 -31.23 -15.17
CA GLN A 56 -12.83 -32.55 -15.73
C GLN A 56 -12.10 -32.70 -17.08
N GLN A 57 -11.53 -33.88 -17.31
CA GLN A 57 -10.83 -34.27 -18.56
C GLN A 57 -9.64 -33.39 -18.95
N GLU A 58 -8.56 -33.38 -18.16
CA GLU A 58 -7.28 -32.86 -18.65
C GLU A 58 -6.54 -33.95 -19.43
N GLN A 59 -6.30 -33.76 -20.74
CA GLN A 59 -5.44 -34.66 -21.51
C GLN A 59 -3.99 -34.52 -21.01
N GLY A 60 -3.54 -35.42 -20.15
CA GLY A 60 -2.14 -35.53 -19.76
C GLY A 60 -1.29 -36.14 -20.89
N LYS A 61 0.02 -35.85 -20.88
CA LYS A 61 0.98 -36.35 -21.88
C LYS A 61 1.11 -37.89 -21.92
N SER A 62 0.66 -38.59 -20.88
CA SER A 62 0.87 -40.04 -20.69
C SER A 62 -0.39 -40.80 -20.23
N SER A 63 -1.42 -40.08 -19.79
CA SER A 63 -2.68 -40.61 -19.23
C SER A 63 -3.68 -39.46 -19.14
N VAL A 64 -4.96 -39.74 -19.35
CA VAL A 64 -6.05 -38.76 -19.18
C VAL A 64 -6.73 -39.08 -17.85
N PRO A 65 -6.45 -38.35 -16.76
CA PRO A 65 -7.22 -38.48 -15.53
C PRO A 65 -8.68 -38.04 -15.75
N ASP A 66 -9.62 -38.76 -15.13
CA ASP A 66 -11.06 -38.46 -15.23
C ASP A 66 -11.43 -37.10 -14.60
N GLY A 67 -10.60 -36.59 -13.67
CA GLY A 67 -10.73 -35.26 -13.10
C GLY A 67 -9.53 -34.87 -12.23
N ALA A 68 -9.36 -33.58 -12.00
CA ALA A 68 -8.32 -33.01 -11.16
C ALA A 68 -8.90 -31.96 -10.21
N ILE A 69 -8.47 -32.01 -8.96
CA ILE A 69 -8.76 -31.00 -7.94
C ILE A 69 -7.44 -30.30 -7.63
N LEU A 70 -7.35 -29.00 -7.92
CA LEU A 70 -6.11 -28.24 -7.87
C LEU A 70 -6.32 -26.96 -7.05
N GLN A 71 -5.34 -26.59 -6.24
CA GLN A 71 -5.27 -25.27 -5.63
C GLN A 71 -3.94 -24.63 -6.03
N ARG A 72 -4.01 -23.51 -6.74
CA ARG A 72 -2.80 -22.79 -7.14
C ARG A 72 -2.17 -22.15 -5.91
N GLY A 73 -0.89 -22.44 -5.69
CA GLY A 73 -0.13 -21.87 -4.58
C GLY A 73 0.51 -20.55 -4.97
N PHE A 74 0.59 -19.63 -4.01
CA PHE A 74 1.36 -18.40 -4.13
C PHE A 74 2.03 -18.11 -2.78
N LYS A 75 3.10 -17.30 -2.80
CA LYS A 75 3.73 -16.76 -1.61
C LYS A 75 3.95 -15.27 -1.81
N ILE A 76 3.48 -14.49 -0.84
CA ILE A 76 3.66 -13.05 -0.80
C ILE A 76 4.55 -12.73 0.40
N LEU A 77 5.71 -12.14 0.16
CA LEU A 77 6.54 -11.54 1.19
C LEU A 77 6.23 -10.05 1.26
N ILE A 78 6.07 -9.52 2.48
CA ILE A 78 5.71 -8.12 2.72
C ILE A 78 6.81 -7.48 3.55
N GLU A 79 7.39 -6.40 3.04
CA GLU A 79 8.32 -5.54 3.74
C GLU A 79 7.69 -4.16 3.91
N ALA A 80 7.59 -3.64 5.14
CA ALA A 80 7.05 -2.31 5.41
C ALA A 80 8.15 -1.34 5.83
N LYS A 81 8.20 -0.17 5.18
CA LYS A 81 9.12 0.93 5.51
C LYS A 81 8.34 2.23 5.70
N VAL A 82 8.31 2.74 6.93
CA VAL A 82 7.52 3.95 7.27
C VAL A 82 8.40 5.19 7.28
N ASP A 83 9.47 5.17 8.07
CA ASP A 83 10.43 6.27 8.20
C ASP A 83 11.83 5.87 7.74
N ALA A 84 12.13 4.57 7.71
CA ALA A 84 13.43 4.07 7.29
C ALA A 84 13.59 4.14 5.77
N LYS A 85 14.83 4.35 5.32
CA LYS A 85 15.17 4.28 3.90
C LYS A 85 14.96 2.84 3.42
N VAL A 86 14.46 2.71 2.19
CA VAL A 86 14.36 1.42 1.50
C VAL A 86 15.77 0.84 1.31
N ASP A 87 16.03 -0.31 1.91
CA ASP A 87 17.25 -1.09 1.73
C ASP A 87 17.04 -2.08 0.58
N VAL A 88 17.71 -1.82 -0.54
CA VAL A 88 17.59 -2.65 -1.75
C VAL A 88 18.21 -4.03 -1.55
N ASN A 89 19.30 -4.13 -0.78
CA ASN A 89 19.94 -5.43 -0.52
C ASN A 89 19.03 -6.31 0.34
N GLN A 90 18.32 -5.72 1.30
CA GLN A 90 17.32 -6.44 2.07
C GLN A 90 16.22 -7.02 1.17
N LEU A 91 15.71 -6.24 0.20
CA LEU A 91 14.71 -6.70 -0.75
C LEU A 91 15.22 -7.82 -1.67
N ILE A 92 16.47 -7.74 -2.12
CA ILE A 92 17.11 -8.79 -2.90
C ILE A 92 17.21 -10.08 -2.07
N ASN A 93 17.68 -10.00 -0.82
CA ASN A 93 17.77 -11.17 0.06
C ASN A 93 16.39 -11.81 0.30
N HIS A 94 15.34 -11.00 0.44
CA HIS A 94 13.97 -11.51 0.54
C HIS A 94 13.54 -12.20 -0.76
N ALA A 95 13.85 -11.62 -1.92
CA ALA A 95 13.54 -12.23 -3.20
C ALA A 95 14.30 -13.55 -3.44
N GLU A 96 15.54 -13.67 -2.97
CA GLU A 96 16.32 -14.91 -3.04
C GLU A 96 15.81 -16.00 -2.06
N SER A 97 15.01 -15.62 -1.04
CA SER A 97 14.44 -16.55 -0.06
C SER A 97 13.16 -17.27 -0.51
N PHE A 98 12.69 -17.03 -1.73
CA PHE A 98 11.62 -17.84 -2.32
C PHE A 98 12.13 -19.23 -2.69
N ASP A 99 11.33 -20.26 -2.39
CA ASP A 99 11.62 -21.64 -2.75
C ASP A 99 11.07 -21.96 -4.15
N ASN A 100 10.29 -23.03 -4.31
CA ASN A 100 9.70 -23.44 -5.57
C ASN A 100 8.19 -23.16 -5.61
N GLU A 101 7.78 -21.99 -5.13
CA GLU A 101 6.37 -21.58 -5.16
C GLU A 101 5.95 -21.21 -6.60
N PRO A 102 4.72 -21.59 -7.03
CA PRO A 102 4.25 -21.31 -8.39
C PRO A 102 4.17 -19.82 -8.73
N GLN A 103 3.86 -18.98 -7.74
CA GLN A 103 3.79 -17.52 -7.86
C GLN A 103 4.50 -16.89 -6.67
N LYS A 104 5.48 -16.02 -6.96
CA LYS A 104 6.40 -15.41 -5.98
C LYS A 104 6.24 -13.90 -6.05
N ILE A 105 5.78 -13.28 -4.97
CA ILE A 105 5.48 -11.84 -4.97
C ILE A 105 6.14 -11.17 -3.77
N LEU A 106 6.93 -10.13 -4.01
CA LEU A 106 7.52 -9.28 -2.98
C LEU A 106 6.84 -7.91 -3.01
N LEU A 107 6.11 -7.60 -1.95
CA LEU A 107 5.46 -6.30 -1.75
C LEU A 107 6.29 -5.43 -0.81
N LEU A 108 6.60 -4.23 -1.27
CA LEU A 108 7.18 -3.16 -0.45
C LEU A 108 6.10 -2.16 -0.11
N LEU A 109 5.74 -2.04 1.17
CA LEU A 109 4.78 -1.08 1.70
C LEU A 109 5.48 0.18 2.20
N THR A 110 5.05 1.34 1.72
CA THR A 110 5.64 2.63 2.10
C THR A 110 4.59 3.72 2.37
N SER A 111 4.97 4.77 3.10
CA SER A 111 4.08 5.93 3.30
C SER A 111 3.91 6.79 2.03
N GLN A 112 4.90 6.74 1.14
CA GLN A 112 4.93 7.44 -0.13
C GLN A 112 5.49 6.51 -1.21
N ASN A 113 5.09 6.72 -2.47
CA ASN A 113 5.65 5.95 -3.58
C ASN A 113 7.16 6.19 -3.70
N VAL A 114 7.94 5.14 -3.95
CA VAL A 114 9.40 5.25 -4.07
C VAL A 114 9.87 6.00 -5.33
N GLY A 115 8.95 6.30 -6.25
CA GLY A 115 9.19 6.88 -7.57
C GLY A 115 9.34 5.80 -8.63
N SER A 116 8.78 6.02 -9.82
CA SER A 116 8.77 5.04 -10.92
C SER A 116 10.17 4.60 -11.34
N GLU A 117 11.12 5.53 -11.46
CA GLU A 117 12.51 5.22 -11.81
C GLU A 117 13.18 4.32 -10.78
N LYS A 118 12.98 4.62 -9.49
CA LYS A 118 13.56 3.84 -8.40
C LYS A 118 12.88 2.48 -8.27
N GLU A 119 11.57 2.41 -8.43
CA GLU A 119 10.83 1.15 -8.42
C GLU A 119 11.34 0.22 -9.53
N GLU A 120 11.53 0.74 -10.75
CA GLU A 120 12.04 -0.07 -11.87
C GLU A 120 13.50 -0.49 -11.64
N ALA A 121 14.34 0.38 -11.07
CA ALA A 121 15.71 0.03 -10.71
C ALA A 121 15.77 -1.11 -9.68
N ILE A 122 14.87 -1.12 -8.68
CA ILE A 122 14.76 -2.21 -7.71
C ILE A 122 14.25 -3.48 -8.40
N ARG A 123 13.21 -3.35 -9.23
CA ARG A 123 12.61 -4.45 -9.99
C ARG A 123 13.64 -5.14 -10.89
N SER A 124 14.51 -4.39 -11.56
CA SER A 124 15.58 -4.96 -12.38
C SER A 124 16.59 -5.74 -11.54
N GLN A 125 17.06 -5.17 -10.42
CA GLN A 125 18.03 -5.83 -9.55
C GLN A 125 17.49 -7.14 -8.94
N ILE A 126 16.20 -7.15 -8.57
CA ILE A 126 15.53 -8.37 -8.11
C ILE A 126 15.45 -9.39 -9.25
N ARG A 127 15.07 -8.99 -10.45
CA ARG A 127 14.95 -9.89 -11.61
C ARG A 127 16.28 -10.56 -11.96
N ASP A 128 17.39 -9.84 -11.83
CA ASP A 128 18.73 -10.34 -12.13
C ASP A 128 19.20 -11.40 -11.11
N ARG A 129 18.72 -11.34 -9.87
CA ARG A 129 19.14 -12.21 -8.76
C ARG A 129 18.15 -13.35 -8.47
N ALA A 130 16.86 -13.05 -8.55
CA ALA A 130 15.76 -13.93 -8.24
C ALA A 130 14.73 -13.87 -9.38
N SER A 131 14.99 -14.64 -10.44
CA SER A 131 14.12 -14.68 -11.61
C SER A 131 12.72 -15.20 -11.26
N GLY A 132 11.69 -14.58 -11.86
CA GLY A 132 10.29 -14.93 -11.61
C GLY A 132 9.67 -14.34 -10.35
N VAL A 133 10.42 -13.59 -9.53
CA VAL A 133 9.82 -12.82 -8.42
C VAL A 133 9.18 -11.55 -8.96
N ILE A 134 7.89 -11.37 -8.68
CA ILE A 134 7.14 -10.15 -8.99
C ILE A 134 7.38 -9.16 -7.85
N PHE A 135 7.94 -7.99 -8.16
CA PHE A 135 8.13 -6.91 -7.19
C PHE A 135 7.12 -5.79 -7.42
N LYS A 136 6.57 -5.24 -6.33
CA LYS A 136 5.69 -4.08 -6.39
C LYS A 136 5.86 -3.18 -5.17
N ASN A 137 5.94 -1.86 -5.38
CA ASN A 137 5.78 -0.88 -4.32
C ASN A 137 4.30 -0.44 -4.24
N ILE A 138 3.74 -0.47 -3.03
CA ILE A 138 2.37 -0.05 -2.73
C ILE A 138 2.41 0.89 -1.53
N THR A 139 1.60 1.94 -1.55
CA THR A 139 1.49 2.82 -0.38
C THR A 139 0.38 2.38 0.58
N PHE A 140 0.47 2.78 1.85
CA PHE A 140 -0.64 2.57 2.79
C PHE A 140 -1.92 3.26 2.34
N GLU A 141 -1.79 4.38 1.62
CA GLU A 141 -2.92 5.08 1.01
C GLU A 141 -3.57 4.25 -0.11
N ASP A 142 -2.77 3.58 -0.93
CA ASP A 142 -3.26 2.68 -1.98
C ASP A 142 -4.04 1.51 -1.37
N ILE A 143 -3.52 0.89 -0.29
CA ILE A 143 -4.24 -0.15 0.46
C ILE A 143 -5.60 0.39 0.91
N CYS A 144 -5.64 1.57 1.54
CA CYS A 144 -6.88 2.19 2.00
C CYS A 144 -7.87 2.41 0.84
N LYS A 145 -7.40 2.88 -0.32
CA LYS A 145 -8.23 3.07 -1.52
C LYS A 145 -8.79 1.74 -2.06
N MET A 146 -7.98 0.68 -2.05
CA MET A 146 -8.36 -0.65 -2.54
C MET A 146 -9.36 -1.35 -1.62
N VAL A 147 -9.24 -1.20 -0.30
CA VAL A 147 -10.14 -1.89 0.65
C VAL A 147 -11.52 -1.24 0.77
N ARG A 148 -11.62 0.08 0.66
CA ARG A 148 -12.88 0.83 0.77
C ARG A 148 -14.04 0.26 -0.08
N PRO A 149 -13.85 -0.03 -1.37
CA PRO A 149 -14.94 -0.53 -2.23
C PRO A 149 -15.12 -2.06 -2.20
N LEU A 150 -14.40 -2.80 -1.34
CA LEU A 150 -14.51 -4.27 -1.32
C LEU A 150 -15.87 -4.74 -0.84
N PHE A 151 -16.41 -4.10 0.19
CA PHE A 151 -17.64 -4.52 0.87
C PHE A 151 -18.78 -3.55 0.62
N LYS A 152 -20.00 -4.08 0.64
CA LYS A 152 -21.24 -3.32 0.47
C LYS A 152 -21.62 -2.65 1.79
N GLU A 153 -22.39 -1.57 1.72
CA GLU A 153 -22.79 -0.77 2.88
C GLU A 153 -23.51 -1.55 4.00
N HIS A 154 -24.17 -2.67 3.68
CA HIS A 154 -24.84 -3.52 4.66
C HIS A 154 -23.90 -4.49 5.40
N GLU A 155 -22.65 -4.62 4.96
CA GLU A 155 -21.63 -5.46 5.60
C GLU A 155 -20.97 -4.67 6.75
N TYR A 156 -21.79 -4.22 7.70
CA TYR A 156 -21.44 -3.21 8.70
C TYR A 156 -20.18 -3.52 9.50
N GLU A 157 -19.97 -4.78 9.89
CA GLU A 157 -18.79 -5.19 10.65
C GLU A 157 -17.49 -5.04 9.83
N MET A 158 -17.53 -5.45 8.56
CA MET A 158 -16.37 -5.33 7.65
C MET A 158 -16.10 -3.87 7.30
N CYS A 159 -17.14 -3.09 7.04
CA CYS A 159 -17.02 -1.65 6.84
C CYS A 159 -16.42 -0.96 8.08
N ALA A 160 -16.89 -1.30 9.29
CA ALA A 160 -16.35 -0.73 10.53
C ALA A 160 -14.88 -1.11 10.77
N MET A 161 -14.50 -2.35 10.45
CA MET A 161 -13.11 -2.79 10.50
C MET A 161 -12.24 -2.01 9.50
N ILE A 162 -12.69 -1.84 8.25
CA ILE A 162 -11.95 -1.04 7.25
C ILE A 162 -11.78 0.40 7.72
N GLU A 163 -12.84 1.05 8.20
CA GLU A 163 -12.73 2.42 8.69
C GLU A 163 -11.76 2.52 9.89
N ASP A 164 -11.74 1.54 10.79
CA ASP A 164 -10.74 1.52 11.88
C ASP A 164 -9.30 1.34 11.36
N TYR A 165 -9.08 0.54 10.32
CA TYR A 165 -7.75 0.43 9.66
C TYR A 165 -7.31 1.77 9.07
N ILE A 166 -8.24 2.47 8.42
CA ILE A 166 -7.97 3.76 7.78
C ILE A 166 -7.69 4.84 8.83
N GLU A 167 -8.49 4.88 9.91
CA GLU A 167 -8.24 5.73 11.08
C GLU A 167 -6.84 5.44 11.65
N TYR A 168 -6.49 4.16 11.82
CA TYR A 168 -5.15 3.76 12.24
C TYR A 168 -4.05 4.29 11.31
N CYS A 169 -4.18 4.13 9.99
CA CYS A 169 -3.20 4.63 9.02
C CYS A 169 -3.03 6.15 9.11
N ASN A 170 -4.11 6.89 9.33
CA ASN A 170 -4.06 8.34 9.52
C ASN A 170 -3.37 8.71 10.84
N ASP A 171 -3.74 8.07 11.95
CA ASP A 171 -3.18 8.35 13.27
C ASP A 171 -1.69 7.99 13.35
N ALA A 172 -1.29 6.90 12.72
CA ALA A 172 0.10 6.48 12.58
C ALA A 172 0.89 7.28 11.53
N LYS A 173 0.26 8.28 10.87
CA LYS A 173 0.84 9.13 9.83
C LYS A 173 1.47 8.33 8.69
N LEU A 174 0.80 7.25 8.28
CA LEU A 174 1.21 6.41 7.15
C LEU A 174 0.76 6.98 5.80
N ASN A 175 -0.24 7.84 5.83
CA ASN A 175 -0.70 8.57 4.65
C ASN A 175 0.01 9.93 4.61
N ASP A 176 0.71 10.21 3.52
CA ASP A 176 1.22 11.56 3.30
C ASP A 176 0.08 12.49 2.88
N GLN A 177 -0.50 13.18 3.86
CA GLN A 177 -1.52 14.20 3.59
C GLN A 177 -0.93 15.48 3.00
N SER A 178 0.39 15.68 3.02
CA SER A 178 1.02 16.94 2.54
C SER A 178 0.68 17.23 1.08
N GLN A 179 0.47 16.19 0.27
CA GLN A 179 0.05 16.32 -1.12
C GLN A 179 -1.31 17.01 -1.30
N TYR A 180 -2.18 16.93 -0.29
CA TYR A 180 -3.52 17.54 -0.28
C TYR A 180 -3.60 18.82 0.54
N LEU A 181 -2.52 19.19 1.24
CA LEU A 181 -2.49 20.39 2.07
C LEU A 181 -2.17 21.63 1.23
N MET A 182 -3.01 22.65 1.39
CA MET A 182 -2.73 24.01 0.95
C MET A 182 -2.35 24.85 2.15
N ARG A 183 -1.12 25.38 2.14
CA ARG A 183 -0.67 26.35 3.14
C ARG A 183 -1.06 27.75 2.70
N VAL A 184 -1.89 28.42 3.50
CA VAL A 184 -2.34 29.78 3.21
C VAL A 184 -1.50 30.80 4.00
N VAL A 185 -0.83 31.73 3.30
CA VAL A 185 0.13 32.67 3.88
C VAL A 185 -0.19 34.15 3.56
N PRO A 186 -0.11 35.06 4.55
CA PRO A 186 -0.31 36.48 4.31
C PRO A 186 0.91 37.08 3.61
N CYS A 187 0.69 37.81 2.52
CA CYS A 187 1.76 38.41 1.71
C CYS A 187 1.81 39.95 1.78
N GLY A 188 0.75 40.63 2.24
CA GLY A 188 0.75 42.09 2.41
C GLY A 188 1.27 42.82 1.16
N GLN A 189 2.37 43.56 1.31
CA GLN A 189 2.99 44.35 0.22
C GLN A 189 3.58 43.49 -0.91
N SER A 190 3.96 42.22 -0.66
CA SER A 190 4.54 41.35 -1.69
C SER A 190 3.49 40.59 -2.50
N TYR A 191 2.19 40.79 -2.24
CA TYR A 191 1.11 40.05 -2.91
C TYR A 191 1.17 40.14 -4.43
N GLU A 192 1.26 41.36 -4.99
CA GLU A 192 1.28 41.58 -6.44
C GLU A 192 2.53 40.99 -7.10
N LEU A 193 3.69 41.10 -6.44
CA LEU A 193 4.93 40.49 -6.92
C LEU A 193 4.84 38.97 -6.91
N ASN A 194 4.36 38.38 -5.82
CA ASN A 194 4.25 36.93 -5.70
C ASN A 194 3.27 36.35 -6.73
N LYS A 195 2.15 37.04 -6.97
CA LYS A 195 1.16 36.67 -8.00
C LYS A 195 1.72 36.79 -9.42
N LYS A 196 2.46 37.87 -9.71
CA LYS A 196 3.03 38.13 -11.04
C LYS A 196 4.12 37.13 -11.41
N TYR A 197 4.99 36.77 -10.47
CA TYR A 197 6.17 35.95 -10.74
C TYR A 197 6.02 34.48 -10.31
N GLY A 198 4.95 34.12 -9.61
CA GLY A 198 4.74 32.75 -9.12
C GLY A 198 5.74 32.32 -8.05
N ILE A 199 6.33 33.28 -7.34
CA ILE A 199 7.35 33.05 -6.31
C ILE A 199 6.80 33.54 -4.97
N TYR A 200 7.04 32.77 -3.91
CA TYR A 200 6.72 33.19 -2.55
C TYR A 200 7.99 33.22 -1.69
N PHE A 201 8.21 34.34 -1.01
CA PHE A 201 9.35 34.55 -0.12
C PHE A 201 8.98 34.11 1.31
N GLN A 202 9.46 32.95 1.73
CA GLN A 202 9.26 32.44 3.09
C GLN A 202 10.31 33.06 4.05
N PRO A 203 9.89 33.79 5.10
CA PRO A 203 10.80 34.26 6.14
C PRO A 203 11.45 33.10 6.90
N GLN A 204 12.71 33.27 7.29
CA GLN A 204 13.52 32.21 7.92
C GLN A 204 13.01 31.81 9.32
N ASP A 205 12.34 32.72 10.01
CA ASP A 205 11.71 32.57 11.33
C ASP A 205 10.32 31.93 11.28
N ARG A 206 9.73 31.80 10.09
CA ARG A 206 8.39 31.21 9.90
C ARG A 206 8.51 29.70 9.75
N GLY A 207 7.94 28.95 10.71
CA GLY A 207 7.93 27.48 10.70
C GLY A 207 7.47 26.86 9.38
N TYR A 208 7.98 25.68 9.06
CA TYR A 208 7.66 24.95 7.83
C TYR A 208 6.81 23.72 8.15
N THR A 209 5.76 23.52 7.36
CA THR A 209 4.95 22.30 7.34
C THR A 209 5.01 21.78 5.92
N GLN A 210 5.13 20.48 5.68
CA GLN A 210 5.14 19.93 4.33
C GLN A 210 3.77 20.12 3.66
N HIS A 211 3.73 20.62 2.43
CA HIS A 211 2.51 20.90 1.65
C HIS A 211 2.82 20.96 0.16
N SER A 212 1.85 20.59 -0.69
CA SER A 212 1.97 20.68 -2.15
C SER A 212 1.48 21.99 -2.74
N TYR A 213 0.62 22.73 -2.03
CA TYR A 213 0.04 23.97 -2.53
C TYR A 213 0.29 25.15 -1.59
N ILE A 214 0.65 26.30 -2.16
CA ILE A 214 0.74 27.58 -1.43
C ILE A 214 -0.38 28.49 -1.90
N GLY A 215 -1.24 28.90 -0.98
CA GLY A 215 -2.21 29.96 -1.18
C GLY A 215 -1.67 31.26 -0.59
N ILE A 216 -1.73 32.36 -1.35
CA ILE A 216 -1.39 33.69 -0.84
C ILE A 216 -2.65 34.52 -0.65
N TYR A 217 -2.72 35.29 0.44
CA TYR A 217 -3.78 36.26 0.65
C TYR A 217 -3.23 37.60 1.11
N THR A 218 -4.02 38.63 0.92
CA THR A 218 -3.78 39.97 1.46
C THR A 218 -5.10 40.52 1.99
N SER A 219 -5.05 41.34 3.02
CA SER A 219 -6.23 42.09 3.46
C SER A 219 -6.58 43.10 2.39
N VAL A 220 -7.83 43.11 1.93
CA VAL A 220 -8.34 44.21 1.12
C VAL A 220 -8.33 45.45 2.03
N ARG A 221 -7.55 46.47 1.66
CA ARG A 221 -7.70 47.82 2.19
C ARG A 221 -8.45 48.65 1.17
#